data_AF-B0C389-F1
#
_entry.id   AF-B0C389-F1
#
_cell.length_a   1.000
_cell.length_b   1.000
_cell.length_c   1.000
_cell.angle_alpha   90.00
_cell.angle_beta   90.00
_cell.angle_gamma   90.00
#
_symmetry.space_group_name_H-M   'P 1'
#
loop_
_entity.id
_entity.type
_entity.pdbx_description
1 polymer ?
#
loop_
_entity_poly.entity_id
_entity_poly.type
_entity_poly.pdbx_seq_one_letter_code
_entity_poly.pdbx_strand_id
1 'polypeptide(L)' 'MPYTTEDRGLVNNFAVEPKSYAAEPASDQKKTLNMALTVGGVLLVVGLCAFAATLS' A
#
# COMPACT_ATOMS: atom_id res chain seq x y z
N MET A 1 16.50 -27.80 6.59
CA MET A 1 16.48 -26.42 6.06
C MET A 1 15.44 -26.36 4.94
N PRO A 2 14.84 -25.19 4.60
CA PRO A 2 13.82 -25.08 3.54
C PRO A 2 14.32 -25.48 2.14
N TYR A 3 15.62 -25.76 2.03
CA TYR A 3 16.22 -26.39 0.88
C TYR A 3 16.73 -27.77 1.28
N THR A 4 16.19 -28.79 0.63
CA THR A 4 16.76 -30.14 0.60
C THR A 4 17.73 -30.23 -0.56
N THR A 5 18.83 -30.96 -0.39
CA THR A 5 19.67 -31.36 -1.51
C THR A 5 18.89 -32.38 -2.33
N GLU A 6 18.73 -32.14 -3.63
CA GLU A 6 18.23 -33.17 -4.55
C GLU A 6 19.28 -34.27 -4.73
N ASP A 7 18.91 -35.44 -5.27
CA ASP A 7 19.81 -36.60 -5.44
C ASP A 7 21.11 -36.28 -6.20
N ARG A 8 21.16 -35.15 -6.93
CA ARG A 8 22.32 -34.64 -7.68
C ARG A 8 23.15 -33.60 -6.91
N GLY A 9 22.85 -33.32 -5.64
CA GLY A 9 23.54 -32.33 -4.80
C GLY A 9 23.21 -30.87 -5.11
N LEU A 10 22.21 -30.62 -5.97
CA LEU A 10 21.75 -29.28 -6.33
C LEU A 10 20.77 -28.77 -5.26
N VAL A 11 20.81 -27.47 -5.01
CA VAL A 11 19.83 -26.79 -4.15
C VAL A 11 18.50 -26.78 -4.90
N ASN A 12 17.50 -27.43 -4.32
CA ASN A 12 16.14 -27.47 -4.82
C ASN A 12 15.59 -26.03 -5.02
N ASN A 13 15.00 -25.78 -6.20
CA ASN A 13 14.37 -24.51 -6.60
C ASN A 13 12.83 -24.53 -6.48
N PHE A 14 12.26 -25.34 -5.58
CA PHE A 14 10.86 -25.22 -5.20
C PHE A 14 10.69 -23.90 -4.44
N ALA A 15 9.95 -22.98 -5.04
CA ALA A 15 9.61 -21.71 -4.42
C ALA A 15 8.88 -21.98 -3.09
N VAL A 16 9.46 -21.53 -1.98
CA VAL A 16 8.77 -21.54 -0.69
C VAL A 16 7.64 -20.52 -0.80
N GLU A 17 6.40 -20.99 -0.73
CA GLU A 17 5.26 -20.09 -0.76
C GLU A 17 5.38 -19.09 0.40
N PRO A 18 5.38 -17.77 0.11
CA PRO A 18 5.46 -16.78 1.15
C PRO A 18 4.23 -16.91 2.04
N LYS A 19 4.43 -16.80 3.36
CA LYS A 19 3.31 -16.78 4.30
C LYS A 19 2.40 -15.61 3.96
N SER A 20 1.18 -15.90 3.51
CA SER A 20 0.14 -14.89 3.31
C SER A 20 -0.46 -14.52 4.67
N TYR A 21 -0.42 -13.24 5.02
CA TYR A 21 -1.11 -12.72 6.21
C TYR A 21 -2.40 -12.05 5.77
N ALA A 22 -3.50 -12.35 6.46
CA ALA A 22 -4.75 -11.63 6.24
C ALA A 22 -4.56 -10.17 6.63
N ALA A 23 -4.98 -9.25 5.75
CA ALA A 23 -5.00 -7.83 6.08
C ALA A 23 -6.06 -7.58 7.15
N GLU A 24 -5.71 -6.85 8.21
CA GLU A 24 -6.68 -6.39 9.18
C GLU A 24 -7.59 -5.31 8.56
N PRO A 25 -8.90 -5.34 8.83
CA PRO A 25 -9.79 -4.28 8.37
C PRO A 25 -9.38 -2.95 9.00
N ALA A 26 -9.52 -1.86 8.25
CA ALA A 26 -9.28 -0.53 8.78
C ALA A 26 -10.25 -0.23 9.95
N SER A 27 -9.70 0.27 11.07
CA SER A 27 -10.53 0.76 12.17
C SER A 27 -11.36 1.96 11.73
N ASP A 28 -12.48 2.22 12.40
CA ASP A 28 -13.38 3.31 12.02
C ASP A 28 -12.72 4.68 12.15
N GLN A 29 -11.79 4.85 13.11
CA GLN A 29 -10.95 6.05 13.21
C GLN A 29 -10.06 6.24 11.98
N LYS A 30 -9.45 5.16 11.45
CA LYS A 30 -8.60 5.24 10.26
C LYS A 30 -9.43 5.60 9.03
N LYS A 31 -10.66 5.08 8.92
CA LYS A 31 -11.57 5.42 7.81
C LYS A 31 -11.93 6.90 7.81
N THR A 32 -12.33 7.46 8.96
CA THR A 32 -12.71 8.87 9.06
C THR A 32 -11.54 9.81 8.82
N LEU A 33 -10.37 9.51 9.40
CA LEU A 33 -9.15 10.29 9.17
C LEU A 33 -8.74 10.27 7.69
N ASN A 34 -8.72 9.10 7.06
CA ASN A 34 -8.36 8.99 5.64
C ASN A 34 -9.36 9.73 4.76
N MET A 35 -10.64 9.69 5.08
CA MET A 35 -11.66 10.45 4.36
C MET A 35 -11.44 11.96 4.48
N ALA A 36 -11.15 12.46 5.69
CA ALA A 36 -10.86 13.87 5.93
C ALA A 36 -9.59 14.32 5.17
N LEU A 37 -8.52 13.52 5.20
CA LEU A 37 -7.29 13.80 4.46
C LEU A 37 -7.53 13.82 2.95
N THR A 38 -8.34 12.90 2.44
CA THR A 38 -8.68 12.84 1.01
C THR A 38 -9.44 14.08 0.57
N VAL A 39 -10.51 14.43 1.29
CA VAL A 39 -11.32 15.63 0.98
C VAL A 39 -10.49 16.90 1.15
N GLY A 40 -9.73 17.02 2.23
CA GLY A 40 -8.85 18.17 2.48
C GLY A 40 -7.80 18.34 1.39
N GLY A 41 -7.18 17.25 0.94
CA GLY A 41 -6.21 17.27 -0.17
C GLY A 41 -6.82 17.75 -1.48
N VAL A 42 -8.00 17.24 -1.84
CA VAL A 42 -8.72 17.70 -3.05
C VAL A 42 -9.06 19.18 -2.96
N LEU A 43 -9.63 19.63 -1.84
CA LEU A 43 -9.99 21.04 -1.63
C LEU A 43 -8.76 21.95 -1.68
N LEU A 44 -7.63 21.52 -1.12
CA LEU A 44 -6.38 22.27 -1.17
C LEU A 44 -5.90 22.47 -2.61
N VAL A 45 -5.86 21.39 -3.42
CA VAL A 45 -5.42 21.47 -4.82
C VAL A 45 -6.34 22.37 -5.63
N VAL A 46 -7.65 22.18 -5.52
CA VAL A 46 -8.64 23.02 -6.22
C VAL A 46 -8.51 24.48 -5.80
N GLY A 47 -8.36 24.75 -4.49
CA GLY A 47 -8.18 26.09 -3.95
C GLY A 47 -6.93 26.77 -4.47
N LEU A 48 -5.80 26.06 -4.57
CA LEU A 48 -4.56 26.59 -5.12
C LEU A 48 -4.69 26.88 -6.62
N CYS A 49 -5.32 26.00 -7.40
CA CYS A 49 -5.58 26.24 -8.82
C CYS A 49 -6.49 27.46 -9.04
N ALA A 50 -7.58 27.57 -8.27
CA ALA A 50 -8.49 28.70 -8.33
C ALA A 50 -7.78 30.00 -7.94
N PHE A 51 -6.97 29.98 -6.88
CA PHE A 51 -6.17 31.13 -6.47
C PHE A 51 -5.19 31.56 -7.57
N ALA A 52 -4.46 30.61 -8.16
CA ALA A 52 -3.53 30.90 -9.25
C ALA A 52 -4.23 31.54 -10.47
N ALA A 53 -5.45 31.09 -10.79
CA ALA A 53 -6.25 31.68 -11.88
C ALA A 53 -6.71 33.13 -11.61
N THR A 54 -6.65 33.62 -10.37
CA THR A 54 -6.91 35.05 -10.08
C THR A 54 -5.71 35.96 -10.36
N LEU A 55 -4.52 35.38 -10.51
CA LEU A 55 -3.26 36.11 -10.74
C LEU A 55 -2.93 36.27 -12.24
N SER A 56 -3.66 35.59 -13.13
CA SER A 56 -3.53 35.67 -14.59
C SER A 56 -4.42 36.74 -15.19
#